data_AF-A0A3D4ZTZ3-F1
#
_entry.id   AF-A0A3D4ZTZ3-F1
#
_cell.length_a   1.000
_cell.length_b   1.000
_cell.length_c   1.000
_cell.angle_alpha   90.00
_cell.angle_beta   90.00
_cell.angle_gamma   90.00
#
_symmetry.space_group_name_H-M   'P 1'
#
loop_
_entity.id
_entity.type
_entity.pdbx_description
1 polymer ?
#
loop_
_entity_poly.entity_id
_entity_poly.type
_entity_poly.pdbx_seq_one_letter_code
_entity_poly.pdbx_strand_id
1 'polypeptide(L)'
;MFLDTVAPLVPPPIPVTEPGTDVPETLAVQLDALHRACVDDPVRASTYTRRFHEAEKVLSEIAARQPSTPARISALWGLSECYRLTGQLRHSEAAFDEYLTDLPEFYQGQALSDAYERTIQLYTSGADRGWPEHVALVRQMIYPPGEHRSQRAWDAYIDALQREHADAPGRLQQALRRIMEEHDTRLAAYGKLRAFALLEHNCPDVAARWEMLAVASRAAEHQRDDRQALDLLQKAMAAGPSAGNLPIMLSRLLGLQAANGAPLEEARETYDQLKAYESDRRFTNLVKLGLYDLAQAGYQAGAYAEALQLLQQYDARYGNDARSTSLAARCAERVKE
;
A
#
# COMPACT_ATOMS: atom_id res chain seq x y z
N MET A 1 -22.97 4.25 -10.91
CA MET A 1 -22.47 5.60 -10.55
C MET A 1 -22.21 5.56 -9.06
N PHE A 2 -21.03 5.09 -8.66
CA PHE A 2 -20.71 4.87 -7.26
C PHE A 2 -20.24 6.21 -6.68
N LEU A 3 -21.08 6.81 -5.84
CA LEU A 3 -20.68 7.92 -5.00
C LEU A 3 -19.62 7.39 -4.02
N ASP A 4 -18.38 7.76 -4.31
CA ASP A 4 -17.24 7.69 -3.41
C ASP A 4 -17.65 7.96 -1.97
N THR A 5 -17.60 6.95 -1.10
CA THR A 5 -17.57 7.18 0.34
C THR A 5 -16.22 7.79 0.67
N VAL A 6 -16.18 9.12 0.68
CA VAL A 6 -15.04 9.95 1.10
C VAL A 6 -14.64 9.49 2.51
N ALA A 7 -13.44 8.93 2.67
CA ALA A 7 -12.86 8.74 3.99
C ALA A 7 -12.70 10.12 4.64
N PRO A 8 -12.95 10.26 5.97
CA PRO A 8 -12.76 11.52 6.66
C PRO A 8 -11.29 11.94 6.55
N LEU A 9 -11.07 13.03 5.82
CA LEU A 9 -9.78 13.70 5.77
C LEU A 9 -9.54 14.29 7.15
N VAL A 10 -8.61 13.75 7.91
CA VAL A 10 -7.92 14.57 8.90
C VAL A 10 -6.87 15.33 8.11
N PRO A 11 -7.05 16.63 7.79
CA PRO A 11 -5.97 17.42 7.25
C PRO A 11 -4.81 17.42 8.25
N PRO A 12 -3.57 17.38 7.75
CA PRO A 12 -2.40 17.57 8.58
C PRO A 12 -2.46 18.97 9.17
N PRO A 13 -1.63 19.28 10.18
CA PRO A 13 -1.13 20.64 10.28
C PRO A 13 -0.65 21.06 8.89
N ILE A 14 -1.21 22.15 8.37
CA ILE A 14 -0.60 22.89 7.26
C ILE A 14 0.91 22.95 7.56
N PRO A 15 1.82 22.81 6.58
CA PRO A 15 3.26 23.01 6.78
C PRO A 15 3.60 24.47 7.14
N VAL A 16 2.78 25.13 7.94
CA VAL A 16 2.85 26.47 8.45
C VAL A 16 1.87 26.45 9.63
N THR A 17 2.31 26.39 10.89
CA THR A 17 2.76 27.61 11.56
C THR A 17 3.89 27.29 12.53
N GLU A 18 5.13 27.59 12.14
CA GLU A 18 5.93 28.33 13.11
C GLU A 18 5.19 29.66 13.37
N PRO A 19 5.09 30.13 14.62
CA PRO A 19 4.48 31.43 14.89
C PRO A 19 5.21 32.51 14.09
N GLY A 20 4.52 33.19 13.16
CA GLY A 20 5.10 34.29 12.38
C GLY A 20 5.07 34.14 10.86
N THR A 21 4.39 33.13 10.31
CA THR A 21 4.20 33.00 8.87
C THR A 21 2.91 33.68 8.41
N ASP A 22 3.01 34.60 7.45
CA ASP A 22 1.90 35.37 6.85
C ASP A 22 0.95 34.49 6.02
N VAL A 23 0.22 33.58 6.68
CA VAL A 23 -0.97 32.95 6.11
C VAL A 23 -2.13 33.92 6.34
N PRO A 24 -2.78 34.45 5.28
CA PRO A 24 -3.93 35.32 5.45
C PRO A 24 -4.98 34.66 6.36
N GLU A 25 -5.47 35.37 7.36
CA GLU A 25 -6.49 34.85 8.30
C GLU A 25 -7.72 34.28 7.56
N THR A 26 -8.06 34.89 6.43
CA THR A 26 -9.10 34.42 5.51
C THR A 26 -8.80 33.04 4.93
N LEU A 27 -7.53 32.72 4.60
CA LEU A 27 -7.11 31.40 4.12
C LEU A 27 -7.20 30.35 5.23
N ALA A 28 -6.74 30.69 6.44
CA ALA A 28 -6.82 29.79 7.59
C ALA A 28 -8.28 29.42 7.93
N VAL A 29 -9.19 30.40 7.92
CA VAL A 29 -10.63 30.19 8.15
C VAL A 29 -11.26 29.29 7.08
N GLN A 30 -10.90 29.46 5.80
CA GLN A 30 -11.43 28.62 4.73
C GLN A 30 -10.88 27.19 4.82
N LEU A 31 -9.58 27.02 5.06
CA LEU A 31 -8.97 25.70 5.26
C LEU A 31 -9.54 24.97 6.48
N ASP A 32 -9.82 25.68 7.57
CA ASP A 32 -10.45 25.13 8.77
C ASP A 32 -11.95 24.81 8.57
N ALA A 33 -12.66 25.57 7.74
CA ALA A 33 -14.04 25.27 7.36
C ALA A 33 -14.12 24.02 6.45
N LEU A 34 -13.17 23.90 5.51
CA LEU A 34 -13.00 22.72 4.65
C LEU A 34 -12.61 21.49 5.49
N HIS A 35 -11.71 21.68 6.45
CA HIS A 35 -11.29 20.67 7.43
C HIS A 35 -12.49 20.10 8.18
N ARG A 36 -13.27 20.95 8.86
CA ARG A 36 -14.43 20.53 9.65
C ARG A 36 -15.50 19.85 8.79
N ALA A 37 -15.76 20.39 7.59
CA ALA A 37 -16.72 19.78 6.66
C ALA A 37 -16.32 18.35 6.25
N CYS A 38 -15.02 18.07 6.12
CA CYS A 38 -14.53 16.74 5.74
C CYS A 38 -14.40 15.76 6.92
N VAL A 39 -14.17 16.26 8.13
CA VAL A 39 -14.04 15.44 9.35
C VAL A 39 -15.40 15.06 9.92
N ASP A 40 -16.34 16.01 9.99
CA ASP A 40 -17.60 15.83 10.71
C ASP A 40 -18.63 15.01 9.93
N ASP A 41 -18.67 15.14 8.60
CA ASP A 41 -19.63 14.40 7.74
C ASP A 41 -19.14 14.35 6.27
N PRO A 42 -18.27 13.38 5.91
CA PRO A 42 -17.66 13.33 4.58
C PRO A 42 -18.66 12.95 3.46
N VAL A 43 -19.79 12.32 3.80
CA VAL A 43 -20.87 12.04 2.82
C VAL A 43 -21.57 13.34 2.46
N ARG A 44 -21.89 14.16 3.47
CA ARG A 44 -22.50 15.48 3.28
C ARG A 44 -21.51 16.53 2.77
N ALA A 45 -20.22 16.32 2.94
CA ALA A 45 -19.19 17.20 2.37
C ALA A 45 -19.42 17.43 0.87
N SER A 46 -19.70 16.38 0.10
CA SER A 46 -20.02 16.47 -1.34
C SER A 46 -21.18 17.43 -1.68
N THR A 47 -22.08 17.69 -0.72
CA THR A 47 -23.23 18.61 -0.88
C THR A 47 -22.91 20.07 -0.58
N TYR A 48 -21.74 20.39 0.01
CA TYR A 48 -21.30 21.77 0.26
C TYR A 48 -20.61 22.40 -0.95
N THR A 49 -21.00 22.03 -2.17
CA THR A 49 -20.37 22.43 -3.44
C THR A 49 -20.13 23.95 -3.53
N ARG A 50 -21.08 24.77 -3.07
CA ARG A 50 -20.94 26.24 -3.07
C ARG A 50 -19.78 26.74 -2.20
N ARG A 51 -19.58 26.16 -1.01
CA ARG A 51 -18.47 26.54 -0.11
C ARG A 51 -17.12 26.13 -0.68
N PHE A 52 -17.05 24.98 -1.35
CA PHE A 52 -15.84 24.56 -2.07
C PHE A 52 -15.51 25.50 -3.23
N HIS A 53 -16.50 25.96 -4.01
CA HIS A 53 -16.26 26.93 -5.08
C HIS A 53 -15.82 28.31 -4.55
N GLU A 54 -16.42 28.77 -3.45
CA GLU A 54 -16.00 30.02 -2.78
C GLU A 54 -14.55 29.92 -2.29
N ALA A 55 -14.18 28.80 -1.67
CA ALA A 55 -12.81 28.55 -1.22
C ALA A 55 -11.85 28.42 -2.42
N GLU A 56 -12.22 27.67 -3.46
CA GLU A 56 -11.45 27.49 -4.70
C GLU A 56 -11.06 28.84 -5.31
N LYS A 57 -11.98 29.80 -5.38
CA LYS A 57 -11.69 31.14 -5.92
C LYS A 57 -10.59 31.84 -5.13
N VAL A 58 -10.71 31.89 -3.80
CA VAL A 58 -9.73 32.54 -2.92
C VAL A 58 -8.38 31.82 -2.99
N LEU A 59 -8.40 30.49 -2.96
CA LEU A 59 -7.20 29.68 -3.03
C LEU A 59 -6.49 29.82 -4.38
N SER A 60 -7.24 29.93 -5.49
CA SER A 60 -6.67 30.14 -6.84
C SER A 60 -5.94 31.48 -6.95
N GLU A 61 -6.49 32.55 -6.36
CA GLU A 61 -5.84 33.86 -6.33
C GLU A 61 -4.52 33.84 -5.53
N ILE A 62 -4.46 33.04 -4.46
CA ILE A 62 -3.24 32.86 -3.65
C ILE A 62 -2.24 31.96 -4.38
N ALA A 63 -2.71 30.87 -4.98
CA ALA A 63 -1.91 29.92 -5.74
C ALA A 63 -1.32 30.53 -7.03
N ALA A 64 -1.92 31.59 -7.59
CA ALA A 64 -1.36 32.27 -8.77
C ALA A 64 -0.15 33.18 -8.46
N ARG A 65 0.18 33.41 -7.18
CA ARG A 65 1.28 34.30 -6.78
C ARG A 65 2.64 33.65 -7.10
N GLN A 66 3.59 34.48 -7.53
CA GLN A 66 5.00 34.13 -7.74
C GLN A 66 5.87 35.12 -6.95
N PRO A 67 6.98 34.71 -6.32
CA PRO A 67 7.57 33.35 -6.26
C PRO A 67 6.82 32.40 -5.30
N SER A 68 7.30 31.15 -5.16
CA SER A 68 6.72 30.17 -4.23
C SER A 68 6.79 30.64 -2.78
N THR A 69 5.62 30.71 -2.11
CA THR A 69 5.47 31.18 -0.72
C THR A 69 4.75 30.13 0.12
N PRO A 70 4.89 30.16 1.47
CA PRO A 70 4.14 29.26 2.35
C PRO A 70 2.62 29.32 2.15
N ALA A 71 2.09 30.52 1.87
CA ALA A 71 0.68 30.72 1.55
C ALA A 71 0.27 30.04 0.23
N ARG A 72 1.13 30.09 -0.80
CA ARG A 72 0.92 29.41 -2.09
C ARG A 72 0.93 27.88 -1.92
N ILE A 73 1.91 27.32 -1.20
CA ILE A 73 1.98 25.87 -0.92
C ILE A 73 0.70 25.40 -0.21
N SER A 74 0.27 26.14 0.81
CA SER A 74 -0.98 25.85 1.54
C SER A 74 -2.22 25.97 0.64
N ALA A 75 -2.22 26.94 -0.26
CA ALA A 75 -3.30 27.14 -1.22
C ALA A 75 -3.37 26.03 -2.27
N LEU A 76 -2.22 25.56 -2.79
CA LEU A 76 -2.16 24.45 -3.76
C LEU A 76 -2.69 23.14 -3.17
N TRP A 77 -2.33 22.83 -1.92
CA TRP A 77 -2.92 21.71 -1.19
C TRP A 77 -4.44 21.87 -1.04
N GLY A 78 -4.89 23.04 -0.58
CA GLY A 78 -6.31 23.34 -0.42
C GLY A 78 -7.09 23.20 -1.73
N LEU A 79 -6.55 23.72 -2.84
CA LEU A 79 -7.12 23.59 -4.18
C LEU A 79 -7.24 22.14 -4.61
N SER A 80 -6.16 21.37 -4.45
CA SER A 80 -6.18 19.94 -4.71
C SER A 80 -7.38 19.29 -3.99
N GLU A 81 -7.57 19.51 -2.71
CA GLU A 81 -8.69 18.90 -1.98
C GLU A 81 -10.06 19.47 -2.37
N CYS A 82 -10.20 20.78 -2.63
CA CYS A 82 -11.45 21.36 -3.14
C CYS A 82 -11.87 20.75 -4.48
N TYR A 83 -10.93 20.63 -5.42
CA TYR A 83 -11.19 20.00 -6.72
C TYR A 83 -11.53 18.52 -6.55
N ARG A 84 -10.87 17.80 -5.63
CA ARG A 84 -11.14 16.38 -5.37
C ARG A 84 -12.58 16.19 -4.88
N LEU A 85 -13.01 17.01 -3.93
CA LEU A 85 -14.33 16.92 -3.29
C LEU A 85 -15.46 17.38 -4.21
N THR A 86 -15.17 18.19 -5.21
CA THR A 86 -16.12 18.61 -6.26
C THR A 86 -16.09 17.72 -7.51
N GLY A 87 -15.27 16.66 -7.52
CA GLY A 87 -15.18 15.71 -8.64
C GLY A 87 -14.31 16.18 -9.81
N GLN A 88 -13.58 17.28 -9.67
CA GLN A 88 -12.66 17.82 -10.68
C GLN A 88 -11.28 17.15 -10.61
N LEU A 89 -11.22 15.85 -10.85
CA LEU A 89 -10.04 15.02 -10.57
C LEU A 89 -8.75 15.50 -11.27
N ARG A 90 -8.82 15.94 -12.53
CA ARG A 90 -7.64 16.44 -13.27
C ARG A 90 -7.07 17.74 -12.69
N HIS A 91 -7.92 18.71 -12.36
CA HIS A 91 -7.48 19.95 -11.73
C HIS A 91 -6.90 19.70 -10.33
N SER A 92 -7.53 18.76 -9.63
CA SER A 92 -7.09 18.30 -8.33
C SER A 92 -5.70 17.66 -8.37
N GLU A 93 -5.41 16.83 -9.38
CA GLU A 93 -4.09 16.25 -9.61
C GLU A 93 -3.05 17.30 -9.99
N ALA A 94 -3.37 18.22 -10.90
CA ALA A 94 -2.47 19.28 -11.31
C ALA A 94 -2.05 20.18 -10.13
N ALA A 95 -3.01 20.59 -9.29
CA ALA A 95 -2.72 21.38 -8.09
C ALA A 95 -1.85 20.62 -7.07
N PHE A 96 -2.04 19.30 -6.96
CA PHE A 96 -1.22 18.45 -6.10
C PHE A 96 0.22 18.30 -6.63
N ASP A 97 0.38 18.16 -7.93
CA ASP A 97 1.70 18.02 -8.55
C ASP A 97 2.50 19.34 -8.45
N GLU A 98 1.81 20.48 -8.60
CA GLU A 98 2.39 21.80 -8.35
C GLU A 98 2.75 21.98 -6.87
N TYR A 99 1.91 21.51 -5.95
CA TYR A 99 2.24 21.46 -4.52
C TYR A 99 3.53 20.68 -4.24
N LEU A 100 3.67 19.46 -4.79
CA LEU A 100 4.87 18.66 -4.61
C LEU A 100 6.13 19.31 -5.22
N THR A 101 5.95 20.05 -6.32
CA THR A 101 7.02 20.78 -7.02
C THR A 101 7.46 22.04 -6.29
N ASP A 102 6.56 22.69 -5.55
CA ASP A 102 6.86 23.90 -4.78
C ASP A 102 7.52 23.62 -3.42
N LEU A 103 7.35 22.42 -2.85
CA LEU A 103 7.94 22.07 -1.55
C LEU A 103 9.48 22.24 -1.50
N PRO A 104 10.27 21.84 -2.51
CA PRO A 104 11.72 22.05 -2.54
C PRO A 104 12.18 23.51 -2.57
N GLU A 105 11.34 24.46 -3.00
CA GLU A 105 11.66 25.89 -2.98
C GLU A 105 11.70 26.45 -1.55
N PHE A 106 11.02 25.79 -0.61
CA PHE A 106 10.89 26.22 0.78
C PHE A 106 11.61 25.30 1.77
N TYR A 107 11.59 24.00 1.53
CA TYR A 107 12.23 23.00 2.38
C TYR A 107 13.47 22.41 1.72
N GLN A 108 14.52 22.19 2.52
CA GLN A 108 15.76 21.56 2.07
C GLN A 108 16.20 20.47 3.04
N GLY A 109 16.95 19.49 2.51
CA GLY A 109 17.47 18.36 3.30
C GLY A 109 16.35 17.64 4.07
N GLN A 110 16.59 17.37 5.34
CA GLN A 110 15.66 16.64 6.22
C GLN A 110 14.27 17.29 6.32
N ALA A 111 14.18 18.62 6.28
CA ALA A 111 12.88 19.29 6.35
C ALA A 111 12.00 18.99 5.12
N LEU A 112 12.62 18.73 3.96
CA LEU A 112 11.92 18.38 2.73
C LEU A 112 11.41 16.94 2.77
N SER A 113 12.25 15.99 3.19
CA SER A 113 11.85 14.59 3.35
C SER A 113 10.75 14.45 4.41
N ASP A 114 10.87 15.15 5.55
CA ASP A 114 9.81 15.21 6.57
C ASP A 114 8.49 15.78 6.03
N ALA A 115 8.53 16.78 5.14
CA ALA A 115 7.33 17.34 4.53
C ALA A 115 6.60 16.32 3.64
N TYR A 116 7.33 15.60 2.79
CA TYR A 116 6.75 14.55 1.96
C TYR A 116 6.26 13.36 2.80
N GLU A 117 6.99 12.95 3.85
CA GLU A 117 6.56 11.88 4.76
C GLU A 117 5.22 12.24 5.42
N ARG A 118 5.05 13.48 5.88
CA ARG A 118 3.77 13.97 6.40
C ARG A 118 2.68 13.92 5.33
N THR A 119 2.97 14.30 4.09
CA THR A 119 2.01 14.19 2.98
C THR A 119 1.55 12.75 2.78
N ILE A 120 2.47 11.78 2.83
CA ILE A 120 2.16 10.35 2.72
C ILE A 120 1.30 9.89 3.89
N GLN A 121 1.69 10.24 5.12
CA GLN A 121 0.98 9.85 6.35
C GLN A 121 -0.48 10.29 6.33
N LEU A 122 -0.85 11.34 5.62
CA LEU A 122 -2.25 11.77 5.50
C LEU A 122 -3.11 10.85 4.67
N TYR A 123 -2.51 10.18 3.70
CA TYR A 123 -3.20 9.18 2.91
C TYR A 123 -3.23 7.82 3.61
N THR A 124 -2.43 7.61 4.66
CA THR A 124 -2.32 6.33 5.37
C THR A 124 -2.93 6.32 6.78
N SER A 125 -2.85 7.42 7.55
CA SER A 125 -3.19 7.50 8.99
C SER A 125 -4.69 7.53 9.35
N GLY A 126 -5.59 7.31 8.40
CA GLY A 126 -7.05 7.24 8.63
C GLY A 126 -7.61 5.82 8.88
N ALA A 127 -6.77 4.78 8.81
CA ALA A 127 -7.21 3.38 8.80
C ALA A 127 -7.73 2.85 10.15
N ASP A 128 -7.40 3.48 11.27
CA ASP A 128 -7.65 2.93 12.62
C ASP A 128 -9.02 3.28 13.22
N ARG A 129 -9.80 4.19 12.63
CA ARG A 129 -11.10 4.64 13.20
C ARG A 129 -12.32 3.93 12.61
N GLY A 130 -12.26 2.64 12.28
CA GLY A 130 -13.46 1.89 11.87
C GLY A 130 -14.12 2.38 10.58
N TRP A 131 -13.39 3.11 9.73
CA TRP A 131 -13.79 3.45 8.36
C TRP A 131 -13.12 2.48 7.38
N PRO A 132 -13.79 2.12 6.27
CA PRO A 132 -13.55 0.85 5.62
C PRO A 132 -12.17 0.81 4.97
N GLU A 133 -11.34 -0.11 5.47
CA GLU A 133 -10.10 -0.61 4.86
C GLU A 133 -10.26 -0.88 3.34
N HIS A 134 -11.50 -1.03 2.87
CA HIS A 134 -11.89 -1.19 1.48
C HIS A 134 -11.78 0.06 0.60
N VAL A 135 -11.92 1.30 1.09
CA VAL A 135 -11.94 2.48 0.21
C VAL A 135 -10.53 2.89 -0.26
N ALA A 136 -9.53 2.82 0.64
CA ALA A 136 -8.14 3.12 0.30
C ALA A 136 -7.53 2.00 -0.58
N LEU A 137 -7.86 0.73 -0.30
CA LEU A 137 -7.48 -0.41 -1.16
C LEU A 137 -8.16 -0.33 -2.53
N VAL A 138 -9.46 -0.04 -2.61
CA VAL A 138 -10.17 0.07 -3.91
C VAL A 138 -9.58 1.19 -4.76
N ARG A 139 -9.17 2.32 -4.15
CA ARG A 139 -8.53 3.41 -4.90
C ARG A 139 -7.16 3.01 -5.45
N GLN A 140 -6.29 2.39 -4.66
CA GLN A 140 -4.98 1.94 -5.16
C GLN A 140 -5.09 0.85 -6.24
N MET A 141 -6.16 0.05 -6.24
CA MET A 141 -6.39 -1.01 -7.23
C MET A 141 -7.04 -0.52 -8.54
N ILE A 142 -7.47 0.75 -8.64
CA ILE A 142 -8.08 1.33 -9.86
C ILE A 142 -7.04 2.12 -10.67
N TYR A 143 -6.05 2.72 -10.03
CA TYR A 143 -5.03 3.51 -10.71
C TYR A 143 -3.83 2.64 -11.12
N PRO A 144 -3.28 2.85 -12.32
CA PRO A 144 -1.96 2.32 -12.67
C PRO A 144 -0.89 2.75 -11.66
N PRO A 145 0.18 1.95 -11.47
CA PRO A 145 1.30 2.33 -10.61
C PRO A 145 1.89 3.69 -10.99
N GLY A 146 2.13 4.54 -9.98
CA GLY A 146 2.63 5.91 -10.12
C GLY A 146 1.55 6.97 -10.35
N GLU A 147 0.31 6.59 -10.68
CA GLU A 147 -0.74 7.55 -11.02
C GLU A 147 -1.55 8.03 -9.82
N HIS A 148 -1.55 7.29 -8.70
CA HIS A 148 -2.24 7.76 -7.49
C HIS A 148 -1.40 8.79 -6.73
N ARG A 149 -2.04 9.83 -6.15
CA ARG A 149 -1.34 10.92 -5.43
C ARG A 149 -0.42 10.44 -4.31
N SER A 150 -0.86 9.44 -3.55
CA SER A 150 -0.02 8.86 -2.51
C SER A 150 1.25 8.23 -3.09
N GLN A 151 1.19 7.65 -4.28
CA GLN A 151 2.35 7.05 -4.97
C GLN A 151 3.29 8.15 -5.48
N ARG A 152 2.76 9.24 -6.04
CA ARG A 152 3.57 10.42 -6.41
C ARG A 152 4.26 11.07 -5.21
N ALA A 153 3.59 11.14 -4.06
CA ALA A 153 4.21 11.60 -2.82
C ALA A 153 5.32 10.65 -2.34
N TRP A 154 5.13 9.32 -2.48
CA TRP A 154 6.19 8.33 -2.23
C TRP A 154 7.40 8.53 -3.15
N ASP A 155 7.19 8.76 -4.44
CA ASP A 155 8.29 9.02 -5.37
C ASP A 155 9.05 10.30 -4.96
N ALA A 156 8.34 11.39 -4.67
CA ALA A 156 8.96 12.64 -4.22
C ALA A 156 9.73 12.49 -2.89
N TYR A 157 9.19 11.73 -1.93
CA TYR A 157 9.85 11.42 -0.66
C TYR A 157 11.15 10.63 -0.88
N ILE A 158 11.09 9.58 -1.69
CA ILE A 158 12.23 8.73 -1.99
C ILE A 158 13.32 9.53 -2.73
N ASP A 159 12.95 10.35 -3.71
CA ASP A 159 13.87 11.24 -4.42
C ASP A 159 14.49 12.29 -3.49
N ALA A 160 13.74 12.79 -2.50
CA ALA A 160 14.25 13.70 -1.49
C ALA A 160 15.27 13.02 -0.58
N LEU A 161 15.01 11.78 -0.12
CA LEU A 161 15.95 11.00 0.67
C LEU A 161 17.26 10.72 -0.08
N GLN A 162 17.17 10.38 -1.37
CA GLN A 162 18.37 10.18 -2.20
C GLN A 162 19.21 11.46 -2.31
N ARG A 163 18.58 12.61 -2.50
CA ARG A 163 19.27 13.91 -2.54
C ARG A 163 19.86 14.29 -1.19
N GLU A 164 19.09 14.14 -0.12
CA GLU A 164 19.52 14.45 1.26
C GLU A 164 20.74 13.62 1.69
N HIS A 165 20.82 12.37 1.24
CA HIS A 165 21.85 11.43 1.63
C HIS A 165 22.80 11.05 0.49
N ALA A 166 22.90 11.90 -0.54
CA ALA A 166 23.73 11.65 -1.73
C ALA A 166 25.20 11.32 -1.37
N ASP A 167 25.75 12.01 -0.36
CA ASP A 167 27.12 11.82 0.12
C ASP A 167 27.23 10.89 1.35
N ALA A 168 26.12 10.31 1.80
CA ALA A 168 26.05 9.50 3.02
C ALA A 168 25.30 8.16 2.80
N PRO A 169 25.88 7.20 2.06
CA PRO A 169 25.21 5.94 1.71
C PRO A 169 24.67 5.16 2.92
N GLY A 170 25.37 5.18 4.05
CA GLY A 170 24.92 4.52 5.28
C GLY A 170 23.63 5.13 5.87
N ARG A 171 23.43 6.44 5.73
CA ARG A 171 22.19 7.12 6.16
C ARG A 171 21.05 6.84 5.21
N LEU A 172 21.31 6.86 3.89
CA LEU A 172 20.33 6.45 2.88
C LEU A 172 19.85 5.02 3.12
N GLN A 173 20.78 4.09 3.33
CA GLN A 173 20.48 2.70 3.65
C GLN A 173 19.59 2.59 4.91
N GLN A 174 19.90 3.33 5.97
CA GLN A 174 19.12 3.32 7.20
C GLN A 174 17.68 3.84 6.97
N ALA A 175 17.53 4.94 6.23
CA ALA A 175 16.22 5.51 5.91
C ALA A 175 15.37 4.53 5.08
N LEU A 176 15.94 3.94 4.02
CA LEU A 176 15.23 2.97 3.17
C LEU A 176 14.85 1.71 3.94
N ARG A 177 15.72 1.21 4.83
CA ARG A 177 15.39 0.07 5.70
C ARG A 177 14.22 0.39 6.65
N ARG A 178 14.16 1.59 7.20
CA ARG A 178 13.04 2.01 8.06
C ARG A 178 11.72 1.92 7.29
N ILE A 179 11.67 2.42 6.06
CA ILE A 179 10.48 2.32 5.19
C ILE A 179 10.07 0.85 4.98
N MET A 180 11.03 -0.04 4.77
CA MET A 180 10.76 -1.48 4.62
C MET A 180 10.19 -2.08 5.91
N GLU A 181 10.76 -1.73 7.05
CA GLU A 181 10.45 -2.32 8.36
C GLU A 181 9.15 -1.74 8.99
N GLU A 182 8.64 -0.60 8.52
CA GLU A 182 7.41 0.02 9.04
C GLU A 182 6.16 -0.88 8.90
N HIS A 183 5.35 -0.96 9.95
CA HIS A 183 4.29 -1.97 10.09
C HIS A 183 2.98 -1.66 9.34
N ASP A 184 2.81 -0.45 8.80
CA ASP A 184 1.59 -0.05 8.05
C ASP A 184 1.60 -0.58 6.59
N THR A 185 1.58 -1.91 6.49
CA THR A 185 1.99 -2.67 5.30
C THR A 185 1.05 -2.60 4.11
N ARG A 186 -0.25 -2.33 4.31
CA ARG A 186 -1.24 -2.39 3.21
C ARG A 186 -1.26 -1.11 2.37
N LEU A 187 -1.08 0.05 2.99
CA LEU A 187 -1.20 1.35 2.30
C LEU A 187 0.13 1.86 1.73
N ALA A 188 1.26 1.30 2.20
CA ALA A 188 2.62 1.65 1.80
C ALA A 188 3.26 0.69 0.80
N ALA A 189 2.52 -0.24 0.18
CA ALA A 189 3.07 -1.26 -0.72
C ALA A 189 3.93 -0.67 -1.85
N TYR A 190 3.46 0.42 -2.48
CA TYR A 190 4.23 1.15 -3.49
C TYR A 190 5.56 1.69 -2.93
N GLY A 191 5.51 2.43 -1.82
CA GLY A 191 6.70 2.99 -1.18
C GLY A 191 7.74 1.92 -0.82
N LYS A 192 7.30 0.76 -0.33
CA LYS A 192 8.18 -0.38 -0.03
C LYS A 192 8.86 -0.94 -1.28
N LEU A 193 8.15 -1.10 -2.39
CA LEU A 193 8.77 -1.58 -3.64
C LEU A 193 9.77 -0.56 -4.20
N ARG A 194 9.48 0.74 -4.10
CA ARG A 194 10.41 1.81 -4.50
C ARG A 194 11.66 1.82 -3.61
N ALA A 195 11.48 1.74 -2.29
CA ALA A 195 12.59 1.66 -1.35
C ALA A 195 13.43 0.39 -1.56
N PHE A 196 12.79 -0.76 -1.82
CA PHE A 196 13.47 -2.01 -2.13
C PHE A 196 14.29 -1.92 -3.41
N ALA A 197 13.75 -1.35 -4.50
CA ALA A 197 14.49 -1.17 -5.74
C ALA A 197 15.75 -0.31 -5.56
N LEU A 198 15.67 0.74 -4.74
CA LEU A 198 16.85 1.53 -4.38
C LEU A 198 17.84 0.79 -3.50
N LEU A 199 17.38 -0.02 -2.56
CA LEU A 199 18.25 -0.89 -1.76
C LEU A 199 18.94 -1.92 -2.65
N GLU A 200 18.23 -2.52 -3.61
CA GLU A 200 18.81 -3.51 -4.54
C GLU A 200 19.92 -2.88 -5.39
N HIS A 201 19.73 -1.64 -5.85
CA HIS A 201 20.72 -0.91 -6.63
C HIS A 201 21.93 -0.44 -5.80
N ASN A 202 21.70 0.18 -4.64
CA ASN A 202 22.74 0.87 -3.88
C ASN A 202 23.36 0.04 -2.75
N CYS A 203 22.64 -0.96 -2.23
CA CYS A 203 23.01 -1.76 -1.07
C CYS A 203 22.59 -3.24 -1.25
N PRO A 204 23.10 -3.94 -2.29
CA PRO A 204 22.62 -5.28 -2.65
C PRO A 204 22.71 -6.30 -1.51
N ASP A 205 23.75 -6.23 -0.67
CA ASP A 205 23.90 -7.11 0.49
C ASP A 205 22.79 -6.96 1.54
N VAL A 206 22.19 -5.77 1.61
CA VAL A 206 21.05 -5.49 2.50
C VAL A 206 19.76 -5.96 1.86
N ALA A 207 19.57 -5.66 0.57
CA ALA A 207 18.40 -6.09 -0.18
C ALA A 207 18.30 -7.62 -0.28
N ALA A 208 19.43 -8.34 -0.34
CA ALA A 208 19.50 -9.80 -0.40
C ALA A 208 19.14 -10.50 0.93
N ARG A 209 18.94 -9.76 2.03
CA ARG A 209 18.50 -10.34 3.31
C ARG A 209 17.06 -10.82 3.21
N TRP A 210 16.77 -11.98 3.81
CA TRP A 210 15.44 -12.59 3.73
C TRP A 210 14.34 -11.65 4.26
N GLU A 211 14.62 -10.82 5.27
CA GLU A 211 13.66 -9.86 5.82
C GLU A 211 13.20 -8.85 4.76
N MET A 212 14.15 -8.29 4.00
CA MET A 212 13.86 -7.28 2.98
C MET A 212 13.09 -7.91 1.81
N LEU A 213 13.52 -9.09 1.36
CA LEU A 213 12.88 -9.84 0.29
C LEU A 213 11.45 -10.26 0.67
N ALA A 214 11.23 -10.73 1.91
CA ALA A 214 9.91 -11.15 2.38
C ALA A 214 8.92 -9.97 2.48
N VAL A 215 9.40 -8.79 2.88
CA VAL A 215 8.62 -7.55 2.89
C VAL A 215 8.31 -7.09 1.47
N ALA A 216 9.30 -7.08 0.57
CA ALA A 216 9.12 -6.69 -0.83
C ALA A 216 8.12 -7.63 -1.55
N SER A 217 8.23 -8.94 -1.31
CA SER A 217 7.27 -9.93 -1.80
C SER A 217 5.84 -9.62 -1.36
N ARG A 218 5.63 -9.28 -0.08
CA ARG A 218 4.32 -8.88 0.44
C ARG A 218 3.80 -7.59 -0.19
N ALA A 219 4.68 -6.64 -0.43
CA ALA A 219 4.31 -5.41 -1.11
C ALA A 219 3.89 -5.65 -2.57
N ALA A 220 4.59 -6.53 -3.30
CA ALA A 220 4.23 -6.94 -4.65
C ALA A 220 2.86 -7.67 -4.69
N GLU A 221 2.60 -8.56 -3.74
CA GLU A 221 1.31 -9.25 -3.57
C GLU A 221 0.16 -8.23 -3.35
N HIS A 222 0.39 -7.18 -2.53
CA HIS A 222 -0.58 -6.10 -2.35
C HIS A 222 -0.81 -5.26 -3.62
N GLN A 223 0.16 -5.21 -4.53
CA GLN A 223 0.02 -4.61 -5.86
C GLN A 223 -0.54 -5.58 -6.92
N ARG A 224 -0.90 -6.81 -6.51
CA ARG A 224 -1.37 -7.88 -7.40
C ARG A 224 -0.35 -8.31 -8.46
N ASP A 225 0.94 -8.09 -8.20
CA ASP A 225 2.01 -8.67 -8.99
C ASP A 225 2.45 -10.00 -8.35
N ASP A 226 1.59 -11.01 -8.50
CA ASP A 226 1.80 -12.33 -7.90
C ASP A 226 3.08 -13.01 -8.42
N ARG A 227 3.52 -12.65 -9.62
CA ARG A 227 4.75 -13.18 -10.23
C ARG A 227 5.99 -12.58 -9.58
N GLN A 228 6.04 -11.26 -9.43
CA GLN A 228 7.12 -10.60 -8.71
C GLN A 228 7.12 -11.02 -7.23
N ALA A 229 5.94 -11.14 -6.62
CA ALA A 229 5.80 -11.62 -5.25
C ALA A 229 6.38 -13.02 -5.05
N LEU A 230 6.15 -13.94 -6.00
CA LEU A 230 6.69 -15.29 -5.98
C LEU A 230 8.22 -15.31 -6.13
N ASP A 231 8.78 -14.59 -7.10
CA ASP A 231 10.24 -14.51 -7.31
C ASP A 231 10.96 -13.96 -6.06
N LEU A 232 10.44 -12.87 -5.48
CA LEU A 232 11.00 -12.28 -4.27
C LEU A 232 10.90 -13.23 -3.07
N LEU A 233 9.80 -13.98 -2.93
CA LEU A 233 9.65 -14.93 -1.83
C LEU A 233 10.57 -16.14 -1.99
N GLN A 234 10.76 -16.65 -3.21
CA GLN A 234 11.71 -17.73 -3.48
C GLN A 234 13.14 -17.30 -3.15
N LYS A 235 13.54 -16.07 -3.53
CA LYS A 235 14.82 -15.47 -3.11
C LYS A 235 14.92 -15.35 -1.59
N ALA A 236 13.85 -14.93 -0.92
CA ALA A 236 13.82 -14.83 0.54
C ALA A 236 14.03 -16.21 1.21
N MET A 237 13.43 -17.26 0.66
CA MET A 237 13.60 -18.64 1.12
C MET A 237 15.05 -19.11 0.92
N ALA A 238 15.65 -18.83 -0.23
CA ALA A 238 17.06 -19.14 -0.50
C ALA A 238 18.04 -18.38 0.41
N ALA A 239 17.68 -17.17 0.86
CA ALA A 239 18.44 -16.37 1.81
C ALA A 239 18.40 -16.91 3.26
N GLY A 240 17.61 -17.96 3.53
CA GLY A 240 17.61 -18.68 4.81
C GLY A 240 16.86 -17.94 5.92
N PRO A 241 15.51 -17.96 5.90
CA PRO A 241 14.72 -17.33 6.95
C PRO A 241 14.92 -18.01 8.30
N SER A 242 14.70 -17.26 9.38
CA SER A 242 14.82 -17.81 10.72
C SER A 242 13.80 -18.92 10.98
N ALA A 243 14.13 -19.87 11.87
CA ALA A 243 13.27 -21.02 12.16
C ALA A 243 11.84 -20.65 12.59
N GLY A 244 11.65 -19.46 13.20
CA GLY A 244 10.33 -18.96 13.57
C GLY A 244 9.51 -18.39 12.40
N ASN A 245 10.17 -17.92 11.33
CA ASN A 245 9.53 -17.35 10.14
C ASN A 245 9.39 -18.33 8.98
N LEU A 246 10.20 -19.40 8.95
CA LEU A 246 10.16 -20.40 7.90
C LEU A 246 8.74 -20.98 7.67
N PRO A 247 7.95 -21.37 8.69
CA PRO A 247 6.59 -21.87 8.45
C PRO A 247 5.64 -20.81 7.86
N ILE A 248 5.80 -19.54 8.26
CA ILE A 248 5.02 -18.42 7.72
C ILE A 248 5.35 -18.22 6.24
N MET A 249 6.63 -18.29 5.88
CA MET A 249 7.07 -18.12 4.50
C MET A 249 6.71 -19.30 3.61
N LEU A 250 6.81 -20.54 4.10
CA LEU A 250 6.36 -21.74 3.38
C LEU A 250 4.86 -21.68 3.07
N SER A 251 4.03 -21.28 4.04
CA SER A 251 2.60 -21.12 3.82
C SER A 251 2.28 -20.06 2.76
N ARG A 252 2.99 -18.91 2.78
CA ARG A 252 2.82 -17.87 1.75
C ARG A 252 3.33 -18.32 0.38
N LEU A 253 4.44 -19.05 0.33
CA LEU A 253 5.02 -19.57 -0.90
C LEU A 253 4.03 -20.51 -1.59
N LEU A 254 3.41 -21.41 -0.82
CA LEU A 254 2.40 -22.33 -1.34
C LEU A 254 1.19 -21.60 -1.92
N GLY A 255 0.69 -20.56 -1.22
CA GLY A 255 -0.39 -19.71 -1.74
C GLY A 255 -0.02 -19.03 -3.07
N LEU A 256 1.19 -18.46 -3.17
CA LEU A 256 1.68 -17.82 -4.40
C LEU A 256 1.94 -18.82 -5.54
N GLN A 257 2.47 -20.00 -5.24
CA GLN A 257 2.62 -21.10 -6.20
C GLN A 257 1.27 -21.51 -6.77
N ALA A 258 0.25 -21.68 -5.91
CA ALA A 258 -1.10 -21.99 -6.35
C ALA A 258 -1.70 -20.86 -7.20
N ALA A 259 -1.52 -19.60 -6.83
CA ALA A 259 -2.02 -18.45 -7.59
C ALA A 259 -1.36 -18.30 -8.97
N ASN A 260 -0.07 -18.61 -9.08
CA ASN A 260 0.70 -18.53 -10.32
C ASN A 260 0.66 -19.81 -11.18
N GLY A 261 -0.05 -20.85 -10.73
CA GLY A 261 -0.13 -22.13 -11.46
C GLY A 261 1.21 -22.87 -11.53
N ALA A 262 1.99 -22.84 -10.45
CA ALA A 262 3.22 -23.62 -10.34
C ALA A 262 2.94 -25.14 -10.49
N PRO A 263 3.92 -25.94 -10.92
CA PRO A 263 3.78 -27.38 -11.00
C PRO A 263 3.35 -27.98 -9.65
N LEU A 264 2.42 -28.95 -9.66
CA LEU A 264 1.88 -29.55 -8.45
C LEU A 264 2.97 -30.19 -7.56
N GLU A 265 4.01 -30.78 -8.15
CA GLU A 265 5.12 -31.36 -7.40
C GLU A 265 5.88 -30.30 -6.59
N GLU A 266 6.11 -29.10 -7.14
CA GLU A 266 6.77 -28.00 -6.43
C GLU A 266 5.92 -27.51 -5.24
N ALA A 267 4.62 -27.39 -5.44
CA ALA A 267 3.67 -27.07 -4.38
C ALA A 267 3.63 -28.15 -3.29
N ARG A 268 3.72 -29.43 -3.68
CA ARG A 268 3.75 -30.57 -2.76
C ARG A 268 5.00 -30.58 -1.90
N GLU A 269 6.18 -30.38 -2.48
CA GLU A 269 7.43 -30.27 -1.75
C GLU A 269 7.38 -29.14 -0.71
N THR A 270 6.77 -28.01 -1.06
CA THR A 270 6.58 -26.87 -0.16
C THR A 270 5.61 -27.22 0.98
N TYR A 271 4.51 -27.90 0.67
CA TYR A 271 3.55 -28.37 1.68
C TYR A 271 4.15 -29.41 2.63
N ASP A 272 4.94 -30.35 2.13
CA ASP A 272 5.57 -31.39 2.96
C ASP A 272 6.55 -30.79 3.97
N GLN A 273 7.29 -29.76 3.58
CA GLN A 273 8.11 -28.96 4.51
C GLN A 273 7.24 -28.24 5.55
N LEU A 274 6.13 -27.62 5.13
CA LEU A 274 5.21 -26.93 6.04
C LEU A 274 4.56 -27.90 7.04
N LYS A 275 4.19 -29.09 6.58
CA LYS A 275 3.53 -30.13 7.37
C LYS A 275 4.39 -30.65 8.52
N ALA A 276 5.72 -30.55 8.42
CA ALA A 276 6.62 -30.87 9.54
C ALA A 276 6.33 -30.04 10.81
N TYR A 277 5.67 -28.89 10.69
CA TYR A 277 5.30 -27.98 11.78
C TYR A 277 3.91 -28.22 12.36
N GLU A 278 3.22 -29.28 11.94
CA GLU A 278 1.84 -29.57 12.32
C GLU A 278 1.62 -29.76 13.83
N SER A 279 2.61 -30.30 14.54
CA SER A 279 2.56 -30.51 15.99
C SER A 279 2.72 -29.21 16.78
N ASP A 280 3.20 -28.13 16.15
CA ASP A 280 3.31 -26.81 16.77
C ASP A 280 1.99 -26.05 16.65
N ARG A 281 1.34 -25.82 17.80
CA ARG A 281 0.07 -25.10 17.89
C ARG A 281 0.10 -23.70 17.27
N ARG A 282 1.27 -23.06 17.19
CA ARG A 282 1.43 -21.74 16.56
C ARG A 282 1.21 -21.79 15.05
N PHE A 283 1.50 -22.94 14.42
CA PHE A 283 1.52 -23.09 12.98
C PHE A 283 0.44 -24.04 12.44
N THR A 284 -0.35 -24.68 13.30
CA THR A 284 -1.44 -25.58 12.88
C THR A 284 -2.40 -24.92 11.89
N ASN A 285 -2.72 -23.64 12.05
CA ASN A 285 -3.58 -22.92 11.10
C ASN A 285 -2.90 -22.73 9.73
N LEU A 286 -1.58 -22.54 9.70
CA LEU A 286 -0.83 -22.43 8.44
C LEU A 286 -0.80 -23.77 7.71
N VAL A 287 -0.59 -24.88 8.43
CA VAL A 287 -0.65 -26.24 7.86
C VAL A 287 -2.05 -26.53 7.31
N LYS A 288 -3.10 -26.16 8.05
CA LYS A 288 -4.49 -26.27 7.57
C LYS A 288 -4.70 -25.51 6.26
N LEU A 289 -4.29 -24.24 6.21
CA LEU A 289 -4.40 -23.42 5.00
C LEU A 289 -3.57 -24.01 3.85
N GLY A 290 -2.35 -24.49 4.14
CA GLY A 290 -1.48 -25.09 3.14
C GLY A 290 -2.08 -26.32 2.45
N LEU A 291 -2.85 -27.16 3.17
CA LEU A 291 -3.52 -28.29 2.53
C LEU A 291 -4.58 -27.84 1.52
N TYR A 292 -5.29 -26.75 1.84
CA TYR A 292 -6.23 -26.14 0.91
C TYR A 292 -5.50 -25.53 -0.30
N ASP A 293 -4.40 -24.82 -0.08
CA ASP A 293 -3.61 -24.20 -1.15
C ASP A 293 -2.96 -25.25 -2.06
N LEU A 294 -2.54 -26.41 -1.52
CA LEU A 294 -2.06 -27.55 -2.32
C LEU A 294 -3.17 -28.13 -3.21
N ALA A 295 -4.41 -28.24 -2.69
CA ALA A 295 -5.55 -28.66 -3.51
C ALA A 295 -5.87 -27.63 -4.60
N GLN A 296 -5.77 -26.34 -4.29
CA GLN A 296 -5.91 -25.26 -5.25
C GLN A 296 -4.84 -25.34 -6.35
N ALA A 297 -3.58 -25.61 -5.99
CA ALA A 297 -2.50 -25.84 -6.96
C ALA A 297 -2.82 -27.04 -7.87
N GLY A 298 -3.33 -28.14 -7.31
CA GLY A 298 -3.78 -29.31 -8.08
C GLY A 298 -4.89 -28.97 -9.08
N TYR A 299 -5.84 -28.11 -8.68
CA TYR A 299 -6.88 -27.61 -9.58
C TYR A 299 -6.28 -26.77 -10.73
N GLN A 300 -5.36 -25.85 -10.43
CA GLN A 300 -4.72 -25.01 -11.46
C GLN A 300 -3.85 -25.81 -12.43
N ALA A 301 -3.20 -26.87 -11.94
CA ALA A 301 -2.40 -27.79 -12.75
C ALA A 301 -3.24 -28.80 -13.57
N GLY A 302 -4.56 -28.79 -13.44
CA GLY A 302 -5.45 -29.74 -14.12
C GLY A 302 -5.52 -31.14 -13.48
N ALA A 303 -4.89 -31.33 -12.33
CA ALA A 303 -4.91 -32.58 -11.56
C ALA A 303 -6.19 -32.70 -10.71
N TYR A 304 -7.36 -32.58 -11.34
CA TYR A 304 -8.65 -32.41 -10.63
C TYR A 304 -9.01 -33.57 -9.70
N ALA A 305 -8.70 -34.82 -10.09
CA ALA A 305 -8.97 -36.00 -9.27
C ALA A 305 -8.11 -36.00 -7.99
N GLU A 306 -6.87 -35.56 -8.10
CA GLU A 306 -5.96 -35.44 -6.96
C GLU A 306 -6.34 -34.26 -6.05
N ALA A 307 -6.71 -33.12 -6.64
CA ALA A 307 -7.26 -31.99 -5.90
C ALA A 307 -8.50 -32.38 -5.06
N LEU A 308 -9.39 -33.23 -5.61
CA LEU A 308 -10.53 -33.78 -4.86
C LEU A 308 -10.09 -34.64 -3.68
N GLN A 309 -9.07 -35.49 -3.84
CA GLN A 309 -8.55 -36.30 -2.74
C GLN A 309 -7.97 -35.44 -1.62
N LEU A 310 -7.23 -34.38 -1.98
CA LEU A 310 -6.68 -33.43 -1.02
C LEU A 310 -7.79 -32.67 -0.27
N LEU A 311 -8.87 -32.29 -0.95
CA LEU A 311 -10.04 -31.65 -0.32
C LEU A 311 -10.79 -32.60 0.61
N GLN A 312 -10.92 -33.87 0.25
CA GLN A 312 -11.49 -34.88 1.14
C GLN A 312 -10.64 -35.07 2.41
N GLN A 313 -9.31 -35.05 2.26
CA GLN A 313 -8.39 -35.08 3.40
C GLN A 313 -8.55 -33.83 4.28
N TYR A 314 -8.68 -32.65 3.67
CA TYR A 314 -8.93 -31.39 4.38
C TYR A 314 -10.24 -31.45 5.17
N ASP A 315 -11.34 -31.83 4.52
CA ASP A 315 -12.67 -31.87 5.14
C ASP A 315 -12.75 -32.90 6.26
N ALA A 316 -12.15 -34.09 6.07
CA ALA A 316 -12.10 -35.14 7.09
C ALA A 316 -11.35 -34.71 8.35
N ARG A 317 -10.36 -33.82 8.20
CA ARG A 317 -9.48 -33.42 9.30
C ARG A 317 -9.93 -32.14 10.00
N TYR A 318 -10.43 -31.17 9.24
CA TYR A 318 -10.68 -29.81 9.73
C TYR A 318 -12.14 -29.38 9.63
N GLY A 319 -13.01 -30.27 9.13
CA GLY A 319 -14.38 -29.94 8.74
C GLY A 319 -14.44 -29.27 7.38
N ASN A 320 -15.59 -29.37 6.72
CA ASN A 320 -15.84 -28.67 5.48
C ASN A 320 -16.13 -27.18 5.73
N ASP A 321 -15.81 -26.36 4.73
CA ASP A 321 -16.19 -24.96 4.70
C ASP A 321 -16.64 -24.55 3.29
N ALA A 322 -17.15 -23.32 3.15
CA ALA A 322 -17.65 -22.83 1.87
C ALA A 322 -16.57 -22.83 0.77
N ARG A 323 -15.29 -22.62 1.13
CA ARG A 323 -14.18 -22.59 0.18
C ARG A 323 -13.81 -23.99 -0.29
N SER A 324 -13.69 -24.96 0.64
CA SER A 324 -13.40 -26.35 0.29
C SER A 324 -14.53 -26.97 -0.53
N THR A 325 -15.78 -26.72 -0.14
CA THR A 325 -16.98 -27.20 -0.86
C THR A 325 -17.05 -26.64 -2.28
N SER A 326 -16.82 -25.32 -2.44
CA SER A 326 -16.85 -24.67 -3.76
C SER A 326 -15.76 -25.18 -4.68
N LEU A 327 -14.53 -25.36 -4.18
CA LEU A 327 -13.43 -25.90 -4.98
C LEU A 327 -13.69 -27.37 -5.36
N ALA A 328 -14.19 -28.18 -4.44
CA ALA A 328 -14.52 -29.58 -4.71
C ALA A 328 -15.59 -29.73 -5.80
N ALA A 329 -16.63 -28.89 -5.78
CA ALA A 329 -17.65 -28.87 -6.84
C ALA A 329 -17.03 -28.58 -8.21
N ARG A 330 -16.16 -27.56 -8.30
CA ARG A 330 -15.46 -27.19 -9.54
C ARG A 330 -14.53 -28.31 -10.04
N CYS A 331 -13.83 -29.00 -9.14
CA CYS A 331 -13.02 -30.16 -9.53
C CYS A 331 -13.90 -31.30 -10.06
N ALA A 332 -15.01 -31.60 -9.39
CA ALA A 332 -15.91 -32.69 -9.77
C ALA A 332 -16.61 -32.47 -11.12
N GLU A 333 -16.87 -31.22 -11.50
CA GLU A 333 -17.32 -30.87 -12.84
C GLU A 333 -16.25 -31.20 -13.88
N ARG A 334 -15.01 -30.77 -13.65
CA ARG A 334 -13.89 -30.97 -14.58
C ARG A 334 -13.45 -32.44 -14.75
N VAL A 335 -13.61 -33.27 -13.73
CA VAL A 335 -13.31 -34.72 -13.84
C VAL A 335 -14.29 -35.45 -14.77
N LYS A 336 -15.49 -34.88 -15.00
CA LYS A 336 -16.52 -35.50 -15.86
C LYS A 336 -16.40 -35.10 -17.34
N GLU A 337 -15.63 -34.06 -17.65
CA GLU A 337 -15.35 -33.57 -19.01
C GLU A 337 -14.24 -34.39 -19.68
#